data_AF-A0A5N8UJ87-F1
#
_entry.id   AF-A0A5N8UJ87-F1
#
_cell.length_a   1.000
_cell.length_b   1.000
_cell.length_c   1.000
_cell.angle_alpha   90.00
_cell.angle_beta   90.00
_cell.angle_gamma   90.00
#
_symmetry.space_group_name_H-M   'P 1'
#
loop_
_entity.id
_entity.type
_entity.pdbx_description
1 polymer ?
#
loop_
_entity_poly.entity_id
_entity_poly.type
_entity_poly.pdbx_seq_one_letter_code
_entity_poly.pdbx_strand_id
1 'polypeptide(L)'
;MSNVDLEYGRLISQSHEQELPLTVAEFWSGFDDYLALQKALGGHEDTKLLTGGGRPNNGVNAEVAFAFAGGETREVLWQKDDTNHIWVMGLPQPNVMFSYYRATVSVWQAEQTTKARLTIDGVLVSEKEKERQITLDTLAKFLPTRINEISDLVLQRDGLRMSLKLKLNYSIDDFWKIVSNWSDISWVMGATSMEDLGNDIRRVHFGDVALEEKLDSATEETHTLVYSVLKSAMPVSMYQGTLRLKCKGDNKLVLYYDSVFLPREGLDRKTVKNAIEQGFSQRLEWMKNKFN
;
A
#
# COMPACT_ATOMS: atom_id res chain seq x y z
N MET A 1 -16.22 -12.85 14.27
CA MET A 1 -15.64 -14.21 14.21
C MET A 1 -16.37 -14.95 13.10
N SER A 2 -15.69 -15.27 12.01
CA SER A 2 -16.23 -16.14 10.97
C SER A 2 -16.33 -17.56 11.52
N ASN A 3 -17.50 -18.20 11.43
CA ASN A 3 -17.70 -19.62 11.75
C ASN A 3 -17.03 -20.51 10.68
N VAL A 4 -15.69 -20.48 10.62
CA VAL A 4 -14.93 -21.36 9.74
C VAL A 4 -14.76 -22.70 10.45
N ASP A 5 -15.22 -23.77 9.82
CA ASP A 5 -14.96 -25.13 10.29
C ASP A 5 -13.46 -25.41 10.23
N LEU A 6 -12.88 -25.68 11.40
CA LEU A 6 -11.45 -25.91 11.59
C LEU A 6 -11.10 -27.40 11.70
N GLU A 7 -11.99 -28.30 11.30
CA GLU A 7 -11.66 -29.72 11.17
C GLU A 7 -10.42 -29.91 10.27
N TYR A 8 -9.50 -30.78 10.71
CA TYR A 8 -8.25 -31.04 10.00
C TYR A 8 -8.50 -31.59 8.58
N GLY A 9 -7.73 -31.12 7.60
CA GLY A 9 -7.86 -31.53 6.20
C GLY A 9 -9.05 -30.91 5.45
N ARG A 10 -9.86 -30.06 6.11
CA ARG A 10 -10.95 -29.34 5.44
C ARG A 10 -10.46 -28.13 4.66
N LEU A 11 -11.20 -27.84 3.60
CA LEU A 11 -11.08 -26.60 2.84
C LEU A 11 -11.62 -25.45 3.70
N ILE A 12 -10.76 -24.48 3.95
CA ILE A 12 -11.11 -23.18 4.51
C ILE A 12 -11.25 -22.17 3.37
N SER A 13 -12.14 -21.19 3.55
CA SER A 13 -12.27 -20.06 2.63
C SER A 13 -12.40 -18.77 3.44
N GLN A 14 -11.54 -17.80 3.15
CA GLN A 14 -11.60 -16.46 3.73
C GLN A 14 -11.56 -15.41 2.64
N SER A 15 -12.40 -14.40 2.75
CA SER A 15 -12.49 -13.32 1.78
C SER A 15 -12.53 -11.96 2.45
N HIS A 16 -11.90 -10.98 1.82
CA HIS A 16 -12.03 -9.57 2.16
C HIS A 16 -12.43 -8.79 0.90
N GLU A 17 -13.36 -7.85 1.07
CA GLU A 17 -13.78 -6.92 0.03
C GLU A 17 -13.54 -5.50 0.52
N GLN A 18 -13.04 -4.64 -0.37
CA GLN A 18 -12.91 -3.22 -0.09
C GLN A 18 -13.17 -2.37 -1.33
N GLU A 19 -13.59 -1.13 -1.08
CA GLU A 19 -13.64 -0.08 -2.10
C GLU A 19 -12.22 0.42 -2.38
N LEU A 20 -12.00 0.81 -3.64
CA LEU A 20 -10.73 1.28 -4.13
C LEU A 20 -10.83 2.74 -4.60
N PRO A 21 -9.78 3.54 -4.39
CA PRO A 21 -9.72 4.90 -4.93
C PRO A 21 -9.38 4.92 -6.44
N LEU A 22 -9.08 3.76 -7.02
CA LEU A 22 -8.70 3.58 -8.42
C LEU A 22 -9.90 3.13 -9.26
N THR A 23 -9.83 3.34 -10.57
CA THR A 23 -10.75 2.69 -11.52
C THR A 23 -10.48 1.19 -11.61
N VAL A 24 -11.44 0.43 -12.16
CA VAL A 24 -11.24 -1.01 -12.45
C VAL A 24 -9.99 -1.21 -13.31
N ALA A 25 -9.82 -0.42 -14.36
CA ALA A 25 -8.70 -0.53 -15.29
C ALA A 25 -7.35 -0.23 -14.63
N GLU A 26 -7.27 0.84 -13.82
CA GLU A 26 -6.04 1.19 -13.11
C GLU A 26 -5.63 0.10 -12.12
N PHE A 27 -6.55 -0.38 -11.27
CA PHE A 27 -6.22 -1.44 -10.32
C PHE A 27 -5.88 -2.76 -11.03
N TRP A 28 -6.65 -3.12 -12.07
CA TRP A 28 -6.42 -4.35 -12.82
C TRP A 28 -5.08 -4.38 -13.55
N SER A 29 -4.57 -3.22 -13.96
CA SER A 29 -3.23 -3.12 -14.56
C SER A 29 -2.09 -3.56 -13.62
N GLY A 30 -2.34 -3.63 -12.31
CA GLY A 30 -1.39 -4.22 -11.35
C GLY A 30 -1.10 -5.70 -11.61
N PHE A 31 -1.97 -6.40 -12.34
CA PHE A 31 -1.83 -7.82 -12.68
C PHE A 31 -1.19 -8.09 -14.05
N ASP A 32 -0.74 -7.05 -14.77
CA ASP A 32 -0.18 -7.19 -16.12
C ASP A 32 1.22 -7.83 -16.14
N ASP A 33 1.96 -7.74 -15.04
CA ASP A 33 3.29 -8.32 -14.88
C ASP A 33 3.31 -9.16 -13.59
N TYR A 34 3.27 -10.49 -13.73
CA TYR A 34 3.14 -11.39 -12.59
C TYR A 34 4.35 -11.31 -11.64
N LEU A 35 5.57 -11.25 -12.18
CA LEU A 35 6.78 -11.12 -11.37
C LEU A 35 6.82 -9.79 -10.61
N ALA A 36 6.48 -8.68 -11.27
CA ALA A 36 6.46 -7.37 -10.64
C ALA A 36 5.40 -7.30 -9.53
N LEU A 37 4.21 -7.86 -9.79
CA LEU A 37 3.17 -8.03 -8.78
C LEU A 37 3.69 -8.81 -7.58
N GLN A 38 4.23 -10.00 -7.81
CA GLN A 38 4.71 -10.86 -6.73
C GLN A 38 5.79 -10.19 -5.89
N LYS A 39 6.75 -9.49 -6.50
CA LYS A 39 7.80 -8.75 -5.78
C LYS A 39 7.29 -7.55 -4.97
N ALA A 40 6.12 -7.02 -5.31
CA ALA A 40 5.54 -5.89 -4.59
C ALA A 40 4.80 -6.32 -3.31
N LEU A 41 4.48 -7.61 -3.16
CA LEU A 41 3.82 -8.13 -1.97
C LEU A 41 4.83 -8.30 -0.83
N GLY A 42 4.49 -7.86 0.38
CA GLY A 42 5.37 -7.99 1.54
C GLY A 42 5.66 -9.46 1.85
N GLY A 43 6.95 -9.78 2.06
CA GLY A 43 7.44 -11.14 2.27
C GLY A 43 7.74 -11.92 0.98
N HIS A 44 7.63 -11.28 -0.19
CA HIS A 44 7.93 -11.87 -1.50
C HIS A 44 9.09 -11.12 -2.21
N GLU A 45 9.91 -10.36 -1.48
CA GLU A 45 10.90 -9.44 -2.05
C GLU A 45 11.99 -10.17 -2.85
N ASP A 46 12.30 -11.42 -2.48
CA ASP A 46 13.31 -12.25 -3.13
C ASP A 46 12.76 -13.10 -4.30
N THR A 47 11.50 -12.87 -4.70
CA THR A 47 10.82 -13.63 -5.75
C THR A 47 11.59 -13.67 -7.06
N LYS A 48 11.65 -14.86 -7.66
CA LYS A 48 12.26 -15.11 -8.96
C LYS A 48 11.28 -15.83 -9.88
N LEU A 49 11.33 -15.48 -11.15
CA LEU A 49 10.59 -16.17 -12.20
C LEU A 49 11.32 -17.46 -12.58
N LEU A 50 10.61 -18.59 -12.59
CA LEU A 50 11.14 -19.85 -13.06
C LEU A 50 11.00 -19.94 -14.59
N THR A 51 11.90 -20.69 -15.22
CA THR A 51 11.92 -20.82 -16.68
C THR A 51 11.22 -22.09 -17.13
N GLY A 52 10.20 -21.96 -17.99
CA GLY A 52 9.56 -23.07 -18.69
C GLY A 52 10.19 -23.25 -20.07
N GLY A 53 10.68 -24.45 -20.41
CA GLY A 53 11.31 -24.70 -21.71
C GLY A 53 12.53 -23.80 -22.01
N GLY A 54 13.22 -23.31 -20.97
CA GLY A 54 14.41 -22.46 -21.09
C GLY A 54 14.13 -20.96 -21.26
N ARG A 55 12.88 -20.50 -21.15
CA ARG A 55 12.55 -19.06 -21.13
C ARG A 55 11.60 -18.72 -19.97
N PRO A 56 11.75 -17.54 -19.35
CA PRO A 56 10.77 -17.06 -18.39
C PRO A 56 9.42 -16.78 -19.08
N ASN A 57 8.32 -17.25 -18.49
CA ASN A 57 6.95 -16.86 -18.84
C ASN A 57 6.43 -15.96 -17.73
N ASN A 58 5.79 -14.84 -18.05
CA ASN A 58 5.27 -13.88 -17.06
C ASN A 58 3.73 -13.73 -17.10
N GLY A 59 3.05 -14.55 -17.91
CA GLY A 59 1.59 -14.59 -18.02
C GLY A 59 1.00 -15.86 -17.41
N VAL A 60 -0.16 -16.30 -17.91
CA VAL A 60 -0.78 -17.57 -17.45
C VAL A 60 0.21 -18.74 -17.61
N ASN A 61 0.28 -19.59 -16.59
CA ASN A 61 1.27 -20.65 -16.36
C ASN A 61 2.69 -20.17 -16.00
N ALA A 62 2.89 -18.88 -15.70
CA ALA A 62 4.12 -18.43 -15.08
C ALA A 62 4.26 -19.04 -13.68
N GLU A 63 5.45 -19.51 -13.35
CA GLU A 63 5.79 -20.05 -12.03
C GLU A 63 6.86 -19.15 -11.39
N VAL A 64 6.67 -18.79 -10.13
CA VAL A 64 7.62 -18.03 -9.33
C VAL A 64 8.07 -18.84 -8.13
N ALA A 65 9.25 -18.52 -7.60
CA ALA A 65 9.77 -19.08 -6.35
C ALA A 65 10.30 -17.97 -5.43
N PHE A 66 10.08 -18.13 -4.12
CA PHE A 66 10.51 -17.19 -3.08
C PHE A 66 10.71 -17.90 -1.74
N ALA A 67 11.44 -17.27 -0.81
CA ALA A 67 11.61 -17.81 0.52
C ALA A 67 10.38 -17.51 1.40
N PHE A 68 9.80 -18.55 1.99
CA PHE A 68 8.65 -18.41 2.89
C PHE A 68 8.79 -19.36 4.09
N ALA A 69 8.67 -18.81 5.29
CA ALA A 69 8.68 -19.56 6.55
C ALA A 69 9.84 -20.58 6.68
N GLY A 70 11.03 -20.23 6.19
CA GLY A 70 12.23 -21.06 6.27
C GLY A 70 12.39 -22.10 5.15
N GLY A 71 11.51 -22.13 4.15
CA GLY A 71 11.62 -22.98 2.96
C GLY A 71 11.43 -22.22 1.65
N GLU A 72 11.64 -22.90 0.52
CA GLU A 72 11.25 -22.39 -0.80
C GLU A 72 9.75 -22.67 -1.01
N THR A 73 8.99 -21.65 -1.37
CA THR A 73 7.61 -21.78 -1.86
C THR A 73 7.57 -21.43 -3.34
N ARG A 74 6.69 -22.12 -4.07
CA ARG A 74 6.43 -21.85 -5.48
C ARG A 74 4.97 -21.51 -5.68
N GLU A 75 4.71 -20.58 -6.59
CA GLU A 75 3.35 -20.19 -6.98
C GLU A 75 3.23 -20.19 -8.50
N VAL A 76 2.04 -20.53 -8.98
CA VAL A 76 1.72 -20.48 -10.41
C VAL A 76 0.52 -19.58 -10.64
N LEU A 77 0.61 -18.73 -11.65
CA LEU A 77 -0.51 -17.99 -12.19
C LEU A 77 -1.38 -18.92 -13.04
N TRP A 78 -2.57 -19.28 -12.56
CA TRP A 78 -3.49 -20.18 -13.26
C TRP A 78 -4.46 -19.46 -14.20
N GLN A 79 -4.85 -18.22 -13.88
CA GLN A 79 -5.82 -17.48 -14.67
C GLN A 79 -5.59 -15.96 -14.59
N LYS A 80 -5.69 -15.30 -15.74
CA LYS A 80 -5.93 -13.85 -15.88
C LYS A 80 -7.05 -13.68 -16.89
N ASP A 81 -8.26 -13.43 -16.41
CA ASP A 81 -9.44 -13.17 -17.24
C ASP A 81 -9.67 -11.67 -17.31
N ASP A 82 -9.21 -11.06 -18.40
CA ASP A 82 -9.35 -9.61 -18.65
C ASP A 82 -10.80 -9.18 -18.96
N THR A 83 -11.70 -10.13 -19.26
CA THR A 83 -13.11 -9.79 -19.54
C THR A 83 -13.89 -9.61 -18.24
N ASN A 84 -13.70 -10.52 -17.29
CA ASN A 84 -14.40 -10.49 -16.01
C ASN A 84 -13.55 -9.93 -14.86
N HIS A 85 -12.30 -9.54 -15.13
CA HIS A 85 -11.32 -9.07 -14.14
C HIS A 85 -11.14 -10.06 -12.98
N ILE A 86 -10.91 -11.33 -13.34
CA ILE A 86 -10.68 -12.43 -12.40
C ILE A 86 -9.26 -12.94 -12.56
N TRP A 87 -8.50 -12.90 -11.47
CA TRP A 87 -7.12 -13.36 -11.40
C TRP A 87 -6.99 -14.48 -10.38
N VAL A 88 -6.33 -15.58 -10.75
CA VAL A 88 -6.20 -16.77 -9.90
C VAL A 88 -4.77 -17.28 -9.92
N MET A 89 -4.21 -17.47 -8.73
CA MET A 89 -2.95 -18.16 -8.52
C MET A 89 -3.12 -19.32 -7.52
N GLY A 90 -2.15 -20.21 -7.47
CA GLY A 90 -2.09 -21.22 -6.43
C GLY A 90 -0.72 -21.85 -6.26
N LEU A 91 -0.63 -22.75 -5.28
CA LEU A 91 0.55 -23.56 -5.06
C LEU A 91 0.51 -24.78 -5.99
N PRO A 92 1.54 -25.01 -6.84
CA PRO A 92 1.63 -26.24 -7.64
C PRO A 92 1.97 -27.46 -6.78
N GLN A 93 2.53 -27.26 -5.59
CA GLN A 93 2.88 -28.29 -4.61
C GLN A 93 2.64 -27.77 -3.19
N PRO A 94 2.35 -28.65 -2.20
CA PRO A 94 2.25 -28.26 -0.80
C PRO A 94 3.47 -27.49 -0.28
N ASN A 95 3.24 -26.58 0.66
CA ASN A 95 4.31 -25.93 1.42
C ASN A 95 4.13 -26.17 2.93
N VAL A 96 4.93 -25.47 3.74
CA VAL A 96 4.93 -25.62 5.21
C VAL A 96 3.63 -25.17 5.89
N MET A 97 2.73 -24.49 5.19
CA MET A 97 1.48 -23.96 5.74
C MET A 97 0.25 -24.60 5.11
N PHE A 98 0.29 -24.86 3.80
CA PHE A 98 -0.85 -25.31 3.02
C PHE A 98 -0.55 -26.58 2.22
N SER A 99 -1.46 -27.57 2.30
CA SER A 99 -1.48 -28.70 1.38
C SER A 99 -2.23 -28.39 0.09
N TYR A 100 -3.10 -27.37 0.13
CA TYR A 100 -3.76 -26.74 -1.00
C TYR A 100 -3.90 -25.25 -0.73
N TYR A 101 -3.70 -24.42 -1.75
CA TYR A 101 -3.87 -22.97 -1.65
C TYR A 101 -4.24 -22.41 -3.02
N ARG A 102 -5.24 -21.52 -3.01
CA ARG A 102 -5.67 -20.72 -4.15
C ARG A 102 -6.01 -19.32 -3.68
N ALA A 103 -5.40 -18.32 -4.30
CA ALA A 103 -5.81 -16.93 -4.15
C ALA A 103 -6.57 -16.49 -5.40
N THR A 104 -7.75 -15.92 -5.19
CA THR A 104 -8.61 -15.38 -6.25
C THR A 104 -8.85 -13.90 -5.99
N VAL A 105 -8.47 -13.05 -6.95
CA VAL A 105 -8.86 -11.63 -6.96
C VAL A 105 -9.96 -11.43 -7.98
N SER A 106 -10.99 -10.70 -7.59
CA SER A 106 -12.05 -10.21 -8.49
C SER A 106 -12.18 -8.70 -8.35
N VAL A 107 -12.31 -7.99 -9.46
CA VAL A 107 -12.42 -6.52 -9.50
C VAL A 107 -13.65 -6.14 -10.30
N TRP A 108 -14.44 -5.19 -9.83
CA TRP A 108 -15.63 -4.75 -10.55
C TRP A 108 -16.00 -3.31 -10.22
N GLN A 109 -16.76 -2.70 -11.13
CA GLN A 109 -17.40 -1.42 -10.89
C GLN A 109 -18.65 -1.64 -10.03
N ALA A 110 -18.68 -1.04 -8.83
CA ALA A 110 -19.91 -0.79 -8.08
C ALA A 110 -20.46 0.60 -8.45
N GLU A 111 -21.68 0.93 -8.03
CA GLU A 111 -22.43 2.11 -8.50
C GLU A 111 -21.60 3.38 -8.69
N GLN A 112 -20.80 3.76 -7.69
CA GLN A 112 -19.95 4.96 -7.72
C GLN A 112 -18.47 4.69 -7.42
N THR A 113 -18.10 3.45 -7.13
CA THR A 113 -16.76 3.07 -6.66
C THR A 113 -16.28 1.81 -7.35
N THR A 114 -14.97 1.64 -7.45
CA THR A 114 -14.39 0.35 -7.80
C THR A 114 -14.31 -0.50 -6.54
N LYS A 115 -14.59 -1.80 -6.66
CA LYS A 115 -14.40 -2.78 -5.59
C LYS A 115 -13.46 -3.87 -6.02
N ALA A 116 -12.67 -4.35 -5.08
CA ALA A 116 -11.90 -5.58 -5.22
C ALA A 116 -12.19 -6.53 -4.07
N ARG A 117 -12.18 -7.83 -4.38
CA ARG A 117 -12.24 -8.91 -3.41
C ARG A 117 -11.06 -9.83 -3.59
N LEU A 118 -10.38 -10.14 -2.49
CA LEU A 118 -9.41 -11.22 -2.41
C LEU A 118 -10.02 -12.36 -1.60
N THR A 119 -10.04 -13.55 -2.20
CA THR A 119 -10.45 -14.80 -1.54
C THR A 119 -9.27 -15.75 -1.51
N ILE A 120 -8.98 -16.29 -0.33
CA ILE A 120 -8.02 -17.37 -0.12
C ILE A 120 -8.81 -18.63 0.21
N ASP A 121 -8.70 -19.63 -0.64
CA ASP A 121 -9.14 -21.00 -0.36
C ASP A 121 -7.90 -21.83 -0.04
N GLY A 122 -7.93 -22.60 1.04
CA GLY A 122 -6.78 -23.40 1.43
C GLY A 122 -7.12 -24.62 2.26
N VAL A 123 -6.16 -25.54 2.39
CA VAL A 123 -6.20 -26.64 3.36
C VAL A 123 -4.92 -26.53 4.18
N LEU A 124 -5.05 -26.31 5.49
CA LEU A 124 -3.92 -26.12 6.40
C LEU A 124 -3.27 -27.46 6.76
N VAL A 125 -1.94 -27.50 6.78
CA VAL A 125 -1.19 -28.73 7.05
C VAL A 125 -1.17 -29.13 8.53
N SER A 126 -1.38 -28.18 9.45
CA SER A 126 -1.30 -28.49 10.88
C SER A 126 -2.51 -29.29 11.35
N GLU A 127 -2.24 -30.40 12.05
CA GLU A 127 -3.25 -31.20 12.76
C GLU A 127 -3.74 -30.53 14.05
N LYS A 128 -3.06 -29.50 14.55
CA LYS A 128 -3.46 -28.78 15.77
C LYS A 128 -4.40 -27.62 15.45
N GLU A 129 -5.60 -27.66 16.03
CA GLU A 129 -6.64 -26.63 15.84
C GLU A 129 -6.14 -25.22 16.22
N LYS A 130 -5.40 -25.11 17.33
CA LYS A 130 -4.84 -23.82 17.77
C LYS A 130 -3.88 -23.21 16.74
N GLU A 131 -3.04 -24.03 16.11
CA GLU A 131 -2.13 -23.55 15.06
C GLU A 131 -2.92 -23.11 13.83
N ARG A 132 -3.96 -23.87 13.44
CA ARG A 132 -4.86 -23.49 12.35
C ARG A 132 -5.58 -22.17 12.61
N GLN A 133 -6.10 -21.95 13.82
CA GLN A 133 -6.75 -20.69 14.21
C GLN A 133 -5.78 -19.50 14.12
N ILE A 134 -4.54 -19.65 14.60
CA ILE A 134 -3.52 -18.58 14.50
C ILE A 134 -3.23 -18.25 13.03
N THR A 135 -3.12 -19.26 12.16
CA THR A 135 -2.95 -19.04 10.73
C THR A 135 -4.16 -18.30 10.13
N LEU A 136 -5.39 -18.70 10.46
CA LEU A 136 -6.60 -18.00 10.00
C LEU A 136 -6.66 -16.54 10.45
N ASP A 137 -6.33 -16.26 11.72
CA ASP A 137 -6.34 -14.90 12.26
C ASP A 137 -5.27 -14.03 11.58
N THR A 138 -4.16 -14.65 11.20
CA THR A 138 -3.07 -14.01 10.46
C THR A 138 -3.48 -13.71 9.02
N LEU A 139 -4.07 -14.69 8.31
CA LEU A 139 -4.58 -14.51 6.95
C LEU A 139 -5.61 -13.39 6.88
N ALA A 140 -6.56 -13.35 7.82
CA ALA A 140 -7.60 -12.32 7.87
C ALA A 140 -7.03 -10.90 7.93
N LYS A 141 -5.88 -10.70 8.59
CA LYS A 141 -5.17 -9.41 8.66
C LYS A 141 -4.43 -9.08 7.36
N PHE A 142 -3.94 -10.10 6.64
CA PHE A 142 -3.20 -9.89 5.39
C PHE A 142 -4.09 -9.62 4.19
N LEU A 143 -5.33 -10.11 4.17
CA LEU A 143 -6.24 -9.91 3.03
C LEU A 143 -6.41 -8.42 2.62
N PRO A 144 -6.75 -7.48 3.53
CA PRO A 144 -6.78 -6.05 3.17
C PRO A 144 -5.41 -5.52 2.75
N THR A 145 -4.33 -5.94 3.44
CA THR A 145 -2.96 -5.53 3.12
C THR A 145 -2.57 -5.89 1.69
N ARG A 146 -2.90 -7.10 1.23
CA ARG A 146 -2.59 -7.55 -0.14
C ARG A 146 -3.29 -6.70 -1.20
N ILE A 147 -4.54 -6.28 -0.97
CA ILE A 147 -5.23 -5.38 -1.90
C ILE A 147 -4.57 -3.99 -1.91
N ASN A 148 -4.12 -3.51 -0.75
CA ASN A 148 -3.41 -2.22 -0.67
C ASN A 148 -2.05 -2.28 -1.37
N GLU A 149 -1.27 -3.34 -1.20
CA GLU A 149 0.04 -3.52 -1.87
C GLU A 149 -0.09 -3.52 -3.40
N ILE A 150 -1.18 -4.08 -3.94
CA ILE A 150 -1.48 -4.02 -5.38
C ILE A 150 -1.77 -2.58 -5.82
N SER A 151 -2.50 -1.82 -5.00
CA SER A 151 -2.75 -0.40 -5.27
C SER A 151 -1.44 0.40 -5.20
N ASP A 152 -0.57 0.08 -4.24
CA ASP A 152 0.74 0.72 -4.06
C ASP A 152 1.67 0.42 -5.23
N LEU A 153 1.67 -0.81 -5.76
CA LEU A 153 2.39 -1.15 -6.99
C LEU A 153 1.98 -0.22 -8.14
N VAL A 154 0.67 -0.06 -8.36
CA VAL A 154 0.14 0.82 -9.42
C VAL A 154 0.57 2.27 -9.15
N LEU A 155 0.46 2.75 -7.91
CA LEU A 155 0.93 4.08 -7.52
C LEU A 155 2.43 4.28 -7.78
N GLN A 156 3.28 3.33 -7.41
CA GLN A 156 4.73 3.47 -7.56
C GLN A 156 5.17 3.40 -9.03
N ARG A 157 4.49 2.59 -9.84
CA ARG A 157 4.77 2.40 -11.27
C ARG A 157 4.31 3.58 -12.10
N ASP A 158 3.07 4.03 -11.90
CA ASP A 158 2.40 4.98 -12.79
C ASP A 158 2.22 6.38 -12.19
N GLY A 159 2.53 6.54 -10.91
CA GLY A 159 2.37 7.80 -10.18
C GLY A 159 3.29 8.91 -10.69
N LEU A 160 2.77 10.13 -10.69
CA LEU A 160 3.57 11.33 -10.86
C LEU A 160 4.35 11.60 -9.59
N ARG A 161 5.60 12.07 -9.73
CA ARG A 161 6.49 12.33 -8.61
C ARG A 161 6.80 13.80 -8.45
N MET A 162 7.00 14.22 -7.20
CA MET A 162 7.51 15.54 -6.83
C MET A 162 8.54 15.37 -5.72
N SER A 163 9.62 16.14 -5.80
CA SER A 163 10.69 16.15 -4.79
C SER A 163 11.02 17.58 -4.44
N LEU A 164 11.03 17.87 -3.15
CA LEU A 164 11.21 19.18 -2.58
C LEU A 164 12.28 19.15 -1.50
N LYS A 165 12.96 20.29 -1.34
CA LYS A 165 14.05 20.43 -0.37
C LYS A 165 13.95 21.78 0.31
N LEU A 166 13.90 21.77 1.64
CA LEU A 166 13.86 22.98 2.46
C LEU A 166 14.96 22.94 3.51
N LYS A 167 15.67 24.07 3.67
CA LYS A 167 16.64 24.27 4.75
C LYS A 167 15.98 25.13 5.82
N LEU A 168 16.07 24.71 7.08
CA LEU A 168 15.51 25.41 8.23
C LEU A 168 16.61 25.63 9.27
N ASN A 169 16.61 26.78 9.94
CA ASN A 169 17.46 27.01 11.11
C ASN A 169 16.75 26.50 12.37
N TYR A 170 16.45 25.20 12.36
CA TYR A 170 15.72 24.53 13.42
C TYR A 170 16.45 23.25 13.84
N SER A 171 16.30 22.86 15.10
CA SER A 171 16.86 21.60 15.60
C SER A 171 16.16 20.41 14.94
N ILE A 172 16.93 19.40 14.51
CA ILE A 172 16.35 18.17 13.95
C ILE A 172 15.48 17.46 15.00
N ASP A 173 15.94 17.40 16.25
CA ASP A 173 15.23 16.70 17.33
C ASP A 173 13.89 17.36 17.64
N ASP A 174 13.86 18.70 17.65
CA ASP A 174 12.63 19.43 17.97
C ASP A 174 11.66 19.40 16.79
N PHE A 175 12.15 19.50 15.55
CA PHE A 175 11.29 19.34 14.38
C PHE A 175 10.76 17.92 14.26
N TRP A 176 11.59 16.93 14.59
CA TRP A 176 11.20 15.53 14.55
C TRP A 176 10.09 15.23 15.56
N LYS A 177 10.21 15.68 16.82
CA LYS A 177 9.14 15.55 17.83
C LYS A 177 7.79 16.09 17.34
N ILE A 178 7.81 17.14 16.51
CA ILE A 178 6.60 17.70 15.91
C ILE A 178 6.05 16.76 14.83
N VAL A 179 6.87 16.37 13.85
CA VAL A 179 6.36 15.59 12.70
C VAL A 179 6.09 14.13 13.03
N SER A 180 6.85 13.51 13.94
CA SER A 180 6.65 12.12 14.38
C SER A 180 5.48 11.97 15.35
N ASN A 181 5.09 13.04 16.04
CA ASN A 181 3.82 13.10 16.74
C ASN A 181 2.70 13.24 15.70
N TRP A 182 2.11 12.12 15.30
CA TRP A 182 1.05 12.10 14.28
C TRP A 182 -0.20 12.89 14.65
N SER A 183 -0.40 13.23 15.92
CA SER A 183 -1.49 14.11 16.34
C SER A 183 -1.16 15.60 16.25
N ASP A 184 0.11 15.96 16.08
CA ASP A 184 0.55 17.34 15.95
C ASP A 184 0.31 17.85 14.52
N ILE A 185 -0.55 18.86 14.41
CA ILE A 185 -0.89 19.54 13.16
C ILE A 185 -0.18 20.88 13.01
N SER A 186 0.70 21.26 13.93
CA SER A 186 1.40 22.55 13.90
C SER A 186 2.30 22.71 12.67
N TRP A 187 2.71 21.62 12.03
CA TRP A 187 3.48 21.62 10.78
C TRP A 187 2.63 21.54 9.52
N VAL A 188 1.30 21.46 9.65
CA VAL A 188 0.35 21.37 8.53
C VAL A 188 -0.25 22.75 8.24
N MET A 189 0.18 23.37 7.15
CA MET A 189 -0.26 24.72 6.75
C MET A 189 -1.79 24.80 6.64
N GLY A 190 -2.40 25.70 7.42
CA GLY A 190 -3.84 25.98 7.37
C GLY A 190 -4.73 25.02 8.18
N ALA A 191 -4.14 24.01 8.84
CA ALA A 191 -4.91 23.09 9.67
C ALA A 191 -5.49 23.81 10.90
N THR A 192 -6.76 23.54 11.20
CA THR A 192 -7.49 24.16 12.31
C THR A 192 -7.75 23.21 13.46
N SER A 193 -7.96 21.93 13.17
CA SER A 193 -8.18 20.86 14.16
C SER A 193 -7.89 19.48 13.55
N MET A 194 -7.89 18.47 14.40
CA MET A 194 -7.66 17.07 14.01
C MET A 194 -8.55 16.12 14.82
N GLU A 195 -9.03 15.07 14.17
CA GLU A 195 -9.73 13.93 14.78
C GLU A 195 -8.89 12.67 14.60
N ASP A 196 -8.68 11.92 15.68
CA ASP A 196 -8.10 10.58 15.63
C ASP A 196 -9.21 9.58 15.25
N LEU A 197 -9.03 8.88 14.14
CA LEU A 197 -9.96 7.86 13.65
C LEU A 197 -9.51 6.44 14.00
N GLY A 198 -8.40 6.29 14.72
CA GLY A 198 -7.77 5.01 15.05
C GLY A 198 -7.02 4.37 13.89
N ASN A 199 -6.29 3.29 14.17
CA ASN A 199 -5.46 2.57 13.19
C ASN A 199 -4.49 3.47 12.41
N ASP A 200 -3.91 4.45 13.13
CA ASP A 200 -2.99 5.45 12.61
C ASP A 200 -3.59 6.39 11.55
N ILE A 201 -4.92 6.45 11.48
CA ILE A 201 -5.67 7.36 10.60
C ILE A 201 -6.07 8.61 11.36
N ARG A 202 -5.80 9.78 10.79
CA ARG A 202 -6.28 11.07 11.28
C ARG A 202 -7.11 11.78 10.23
N ARG A 203 -8.08 12.58 10.68
CA ARG A 203 -8.78 13.58 9.86
C ARG A 203 -8.32 14.97 10.27
N VAL A 204 -7.69 15.69 9.35
CA VAL A 204 -7.22 17.07 9.54
C VAL A 204 -8.20 18.04 8.88
N HIS A 205 -8.67 19.02 9.64
CA HIS A 205 -9.65 20.02 9.18
C HIS A 205 -8.98 21.32 8.76
N PHE A 206 -9.53 21.95 7.73
CA PHE A 206 -9.13 23.23 7.13
C PHE A 206 -10.38 24.12 6.99
N GLY A 207 -11.01 24.47 8.12
CA GLY A 207 -12.36 25.05 8.11
C GLY A 207 -13.41 23.99 7.74
N ASP A 208 -14.19 24.22 6.67
CA ASP A 208 -15.29 23.33 6.25
C ASP A 208 -14.82 22.12 5.42
N VAL A 209 -13.52 22.03 5.12
CA VAL A 209 -12.92 20.94 4.32
C VAL A 209 -12.01 20.10 5.20
N ALA A 210 -11.97 18.79 4.94
CA ALA A 210 -11.11 17.86 5.67
C ALA A 210 -10.27 16.96 4.75
N LEU A 211 -9.15 16.49 5.29
CA LEU A 211 -8.22 15.53 4.72
C LEU A 211 -8.16 14.33 5.65
N GLU A 212 -8.35 13.11 5.14
CA GLU A 212 -8.06 11.88 5.89
C GLU A 212 -6.75 11.29 5.38
N GLU A 213 -5.85 11.02 6.31
CA GLU A 213 -4.53 10.47 6.02
C GLU A 213 -4.12 9.44 7.07
N LYS A 214 -3.34 8.46 6.63
CA LYS A 214 -2.84 7.35 7.43
C LYS A 214 -1.32 7.47 7.56
N LEU A 215 -0.80 7.28 8.76
CA LEU A 215 0.64 7.07 8.95
C LEU A 215 0.99 5.65 8.53
N ASP A 216 1.89 5.52 7.55
CA ASP A 216 2.37 4.21 7.09
C ASP A 216 3.61 3.77 7.88
N SER A 217 4.50 4.72 8.20
CA SER A 217 5.66 4.48 9.05
C SER A 217 6.26 5.77 9.60
N ALA A 218 6.78 5.75 10.82
CA ALA A 218 7.69 6.74 11.37
C ALA A 218 8.94 6.03 11.88
N THR A 219 10.10 6.31 11.28
CA THR A 219 11.37 5.64 11.58
C THR A 219 12.34 6.61 12.24
N GLU A 220 12.54 6.45 13.54
CA GLU A 220 13.41 7.28 14.38
C GLU A 220 14.85 7.28 13.87
N GLU A 221 15.40 6.12 13.51
CA GLU A 221 16.81 5.96 13.14
C GLU A 221 17.19 6.79 11.91
N THR A 222 16.22 7.01 11.01
CA THR A 222 16.43 7.73 9.75
C THR A 222 15.71 9.06 9.69
N HIS A 223 14.97 9.44 10.75
CA HIS A 223 14.05 10.57 10.77
C HIS A 223 13.17 10.63 9.51
N THR A 224 12.59 9.48 9.16
CA THR A 224 11.73 9.33 7.97
C THR A 224 10.30 9.08 8.40
N LEU A 225 9.37 9.86 7.87
CA LEU A 225 7.94 9.66 8.02
C LEU A 225 7.32 9.40 6.65
N VAL A 226 6.48 8.38 6.54
CA VAL A 226 5.73 8.02 5.33
C VAL A 226 4.25 7.99 5.67
N TYR A 227 3.44 8.60 4.82
CA TYR A 227 2.00 8.65 5.01
C TYR A 227 1.26 8.62 3.69
N SER A 228 0.00 8.20 3.74
CA SER A 228 -0.89 8.10 2.59
C SER A 228 -2.15 8.91 2.82
N VAL A 229 -2.66 9.57 1.77
CA VAL A 229 -3.95 10.27 1.82
C VAL A 229 -5.05 9.33 1.37
N LEU A 230 -6.03 9.12 2.24
CA LEU A 230 -7.18 8.25 2.01
C LEU A 230 -8.34 9.02 1.37
N LYS A 231 -8.55 10.27 1.80
CA LYS A 231 -9.65 11.11 1.32
C LYS A 231 -9.27 12.57 1.34
N SER A 232 -9.46 13.27 0.22
CA SER A 232 -9.17 14.71 0.15
C SER A 232 -9.92 15.41 -0.99
N ALA A 233 -9.89 16.73 -0.96
CA ALA A 233 -10.29 17.58 -2.09
C ALA A 233 -9.22 17.66 -3.19
N MET A 234 -8.03 17.07 -3.00
CA MET A 234 -6.98 17.10 -4.03
C MET A 234 -7.44 16.33 -5.28
N PRO A 235 -7.03 16.75 -6.50
CA PRO A 235 -7.41 16.12 -7.75
C PRO A 235 -6.64 14.80 -8.02
N VAL A 236 -6.48 13.98 -6.99
CA VAL A 236 -5.76 12.70 -7.02
C VAL A 236 -6.66 11.58 -6.48
N SER A 237 -6.47 10.37 -7.01
CA SER A 237 -7.05 9.12 -6.49
C SER A 237 -6.20 8.58 -5.35
N MET A 238 -4.88 8.57 -5.52
CA MET A 238 -3.92 8.12 -4.51
C MET A 238 -2.81 9.13 -4.31
N TYR A 239 -2.29 9.19 -3.09
CA TYR A 239 -1.14 10.04 -2.74
C TYR A 239 -0.38 9.44 -1.58
N GLN A 240 0.94 9.34 -1.73
CA GLN A 240 1.86 8.99 -0.66
C GLN A 240 2.92 10.09 -0.53
N GLY A 241 3.09 10.59 0.69
CA GLY A 241 4.13 11.54 1.06
C GLY A 241 5.24 10.85 1.86
N THR A 242 6.48 11.27 1.63
CA THR A 242 7.66 10.85 2.40
C THR A 242 8.42 12.09 2.84
N LEU A 243 8.56 12.25 4.14
CA LEU A 243 9.35 13.27 4.79
C LEU A 243 10.64 12.63 5.32
N ARG A 244 11.80 13.25 5.05
CA ARG A 244 13.08 12.83 5.64
C ARG A 244 13.87 14.02 6.13
N LEU A 245 14.33 13.95 7.37
CA LEU A 245 15.17 15.00 7.96
C LEU A 245 16.65 14.60 7.93
N LYS A 246 17.52 15.57 7.65
CA LYS A 246 18.97 15.41 7.79
C LYS A 246 19.56 16.58 8.55
N CYS A 247 20.39 16.28 9.56
CA CYS A 247 21.15 17.28 10.29
C CYS A 247 22.23 17.90 9.40
N LYS A 248 22.46 19.21 9.56
CA LYS A 248 23.52 19.96 8.87
C LYS A 248 24.29 20.87 9.85
N GLY A 249 24.61 20.32 11.03
CA GLY A 249 25.23 21.02 12.15
C GLY A 249 24.20 21.59 13.12
N ASP A 250 24.68 22.26 14.15
CA ASP A 250 23.85 22.76 15.25
C ASP A 250 22.72 23.66 14.74
N ASN A 251 21.49 23.36 15.17
CA ASN A 251 20.25 24.08 14.83
C ASN A 251 20.04 24.32 13.33
N LYS A 252 20.52 23.40 12.48
CA LYS A 252 20.29 23.45 11.04
C LYS A 252 19.87 22.08 10.53
N LEU A 253 18.66 22.02 9.97
CA LEU A 253 18.14 20.81 9.35
C LEU A 253 17.84 21.02 7.88
N VAL A 254 17.81 19.91 7.16
CA VAL A 254 17.32 19.83 5.79
C VAL A 254 16.15 18.87 5.76
N LEU A 255 14.98 19.41 5.41
CA LEU A 255 13.77 18.67 5.11
C LEU A 255 13.80 18.26 3.63
N TYR A 256 13.76 16.96 3.38
CA TYR A 256 13.46 16.38 2.08
C TYR A 256 12.00 15.91 2.10
N TYR A 257 11.23 16.36 1.12
CA TYR A 257 9.83 15.96 0.96
C TYR A 257 9.65 15.39 -0.43
N ASP A 258 9.40 14.09 -0.50
CA ASP A 258 9.11 13.37 -1.74
C ASP A 258 7.64 12.96 -1.71
N SER A 259 6.98 12.99 -2.87
CA SER A 259 5.66 12.39 -3.00
C SER A 259 5.47 11.71 -4.33
N VAL A 260 4.55 10.75 -4.32
CA VAL A 260 4.04 10.06 -5.50
C VAL A 260 2.52 10.06 -5.44
N PHE A 261 1.88 10.35 -6.56
CA PHE A 261 0.43 10.49 -6.62
C PHE A 261 -0.13 10.14 -7.99
N LEU A 262 -1.37 9.66 -8.00
CA LEU A 262 -2.13 9.37 -9.21
C LEU A 262 -3.22 10.42 -9.37
N PRO A 263 -3.23 11.21 -10.46
CA PRO A 263 -4.38 12.05 -10.81
C PRO A 263 -5.66 11.22 -10.93
N ARG A 264 -6.82 11.80 -10.59
CA ARG A 264 -8.10 11.14 -10.86
C ARG A 264 -8.30 10.95 -12.36
N GLU A 265 -9.05 9.90 -12.72
CA GLU A 265 -9.39 9.60 -14.11
C GLU A 265 -9.97 10.82 -14.84
N GLY A 266 -9.57 11.00 -16.10
CA GLY A 266 -10.04 12.10 -16.95
C GLY A 266 -9.36 13.45 -16.72
N LEU A 267 -8.54 13.59 -15.66
CA LEU A 267 -7.79 14.83 -15.43
C LEU A 267 -6.46 14.84 -16.20
N ASP A 268 -6.11 16.01 -16.74
CA ASP A 268 -4.81 16.19 -17.38
C ASP A 268 -3.67 16.09 -16.36
N ARG A 269 -2.82 15.08 -16.56
CA ARG A 269 -1.72 14.73 -15.66
C ARG A 269 -0.76 15.90 -15.42
N LYS A 270 -0.43 16.65 -16.48
CA LYS A 270 0.49 17.79 -16.41
C LYS A 270 -0.11 18.93 -15.58
N THR A 271 -1.39 19.22 -15.80
CA THR A 271 -2.13 20.27 -15.08
C THR A 271 -2.24 19.92 -13.59
N VAL A 272 -2.59 18.68 -13.25
CA VAL A 272 -2.66 18.20 -11.86
C VAL A 272 -1.30 18.30 -11.17
N LYS A 273 -0.22 17.85 -11.83
CA LYS A 273 1.14 17.95 -11.28
C LYS A 273 1.54 19.39 -11.01
N ASN A 274 1.33 20.30 -11.97
CA ASN A 274 1.67 21.72 -11.78
C ASN A 274 0.89 22.35 -10.62
N ALA A 275 -0.40 22.03 -10.48
CA ALA A 275 -1.23 22.54 -9.39
C ALA A 275 -0.74 22.06 -8.01
N ILE A 276 -0.37 20.78 -7.89
CA ILE A 276 0.19 20.21 -6.65
C ILE A 276 1.53 20.86 -6.34
N GLU A 277 2.44 20.98 -7.31
CA GLU A 277 3.75 21.62 -7.12
C GLU A 277 3.63 23.08 -6.66
N GLN A 278 2.67 23.82 -7.22
CA GLN A 278 2.40 25.20 -6.80
C GLN A 278 1.90 25.27 -5.37
N GLY A 279 0.93 24.42 -4.98
CA GLY A 279 0.42 24.37 -3.61
C GLY A 279 1.51 24.00 -2.59
N PHE A 280 2.37 23.04 -2.92
CA PHE A 280 3.48 22.68 -2.05
C PHE A 280 4.58 23.74 -1.98
N SER A 281 4.83 24.49 -3.05
CA SER A 281 5.78 25.61 -3.03
C SER A 281 5.33 26.68 -2.01
N GLN A 282 4.04 27.01 -1.97
CA GLN A 282 3.47 27.91 -0.94
C GLN A 282 3.63 27.32 0.47
N ARG A 283 3.41 26.01 0.63
CA ARG A 283 3.63 25.31 1.91
C ARG A 283 5.09 25.39 2.37
N LEU A 284 6.06 25.24 1.47
CA LEU A 284 7.48 25.38 1.83
C LEU A 284 7.82 26.80 2.30
N GLU A 285 7.30 27.83 1.64
CA GLU A 285 7.50 29.22 2.05
C GLU A 285 6.90 29.49 3.43
N TRP A 286 5.70 28.99 3.69
CA TRP A 286 5.07 29.06 5.01
C TRP A 286 5.88 28.33 6.08
N MET A 287 6.33 27.09 5.81
CA MET A 287 7.17 26.33 6.75
C MET A 287 8.47 27.05 7.04
N LYS A 288 9.09 27.63 6.01
CA LYS A 288 10.29 28.44 6.17
C LYS A 288 10.03 29.58 7.14
N ASN A 289 8.95 30.33 7.01
CA ASN A 289 8.66 31.45 7.90
C ASN A 289 8.29 31.01 9.32
N LYS A 290 7.63 29.86 9.48
CA LYS A 290 7.19 29.33 10.78
C LYS A 290 8.33 28.73 11.60
N PHE A 291 9.29 28.07 10.94
CA PHE A 291 10.36 27.28 11.57
C PHE A 291 11.77 27.82 11.26
N ASN A 292 11.90 29.11 10.95
CA ASN A 292 13.20 29.77 10.74
C ASN A 292 13.86 30.22 12.03
#